data_AF-A0A970B2L4-F1
#
_entry.id   AF-A0A970B2L4-F1
#
_cell.length_a   1.000
_cell.length_b   1.000
_cell.length_c   1.000
_cell.angle_alpha   90.00
_cell.angle_beta   90.00
_cell.angle_gamma   90.00
#
_symmetry.space_group_name_H-M   'P 1'
#
loop_
_entity.id
_entity.type
_entity.pdbx_description
1 polymer ?
#
loop_
_entity_poly.entity_id
_entity_poly.type
_entity_poly.pdbx_seq_one_letter_code
_entity_poly.pdbx_strand_id
1 'polypeptide(L)' 'MRVLIQRVNSSQVSVDGNVIGKISRGLNLLLGISTTDTEAEVDWMASKCLDLRLFPSIKGDKFDLSI' A
#
# COMPACT_ATOMS: atom_id res chain seq x y z
N MET A 1 12.27 3.05 8.26
CA MET A 1 10.86 2.63 8.10
C MET A 1 10.74 1.30 7.36
N ARG A 2 9.72 0.47 7.62
CA ARG A 2 9.39 -0.72 6.82
C ARG A 2 7.91 -0.81 6.49
N VAL A 3 7.59 -1.27 5.28
CA VAL A 3 6.21 -1.46 4.82
C VAL A 3 6.08 -2.86 4.19
N LEU A 4 5.11 -3.64 4.65
CA LEU A 4 4.65 -4.84 3.94
C LEU A 4 3.49 -4.44 3.03
N ILE A 5 3.67 -4.65 1.73
CA ILE A 5 2.69 -4.25 0.71
C ILE A 5 1.93 -5.50 0.24
N GLN A 6 0.61 -5.42 0.29
CA GLN A 6 -0.28 -6.45 -0.25
C GLN A 6 -1.14 -5.86 -1.35
N ARG A 7 -1.05 -6.42 -2.56
CA ARG A 7 -2.00 -6.11 -3.64
C ARG A 7 -3.30 -6.85 -3.36
N VAL A 8 -4.40 -6.10 -3.30
CA VAL A 8 -5.70 -6.63 -2.87
C VAL A 8 -6.80 -6.31 -3.89
N ASN A 9 -7.80 -7.18 -3.97
CA ASN A 9 -9.06 -6.87 -4.66
C ASN A 9 -10.01 -6.04 -3.78
N SER A 10 -9.85 -6.15 -2.46
CA SER A 10 -10.54 -5.37 -1.44
C SER A 10 -9.82 -5.52 -0.10
N SER A 11 -9.92 -4.53 0.78
CA SER A 11 -9.41 -4.61 2.15
C SER A 11 -10.23 -3.70 3.07
N GLN A 12 -10.35 -4.06 4.36
CA GLN A 12 -11.05 -3.25 5.35
C GLN A 12 -10.41 -3.38 6.73
N VAL A 13 -10.69 -2.39 7.57
CA VAL A 13 -10.37 -2.38 9.00
C VAL A 13 -11.67 -2.28 9.79
N SER A 14 -11.79 -3.11 10.81
CA SER A 14 -12.96 -3.13 11.70
C SER A 14 -12.53 -3.07 13.15
N VAL A 15 -13.24 -2.28 13.96
CA VAL A 15 -13.06 -2.17 15.42
C VAL A 15 -14.40 -2.47 16.06
N ASP A 16 -14.43 -3.44 16.97
CA ASP A 16 -15.65 -3.92 17.64
C ASP A 16 -16.79 -4.25 16.67
N GLY A 17 -16.45 -4.87 15.53
CA GLY A 17 -17.41 -5.24 14.48
C GLY A 17 -17.82 -4.10 13.55
N ASN A 18 -17.43 -2.86 13.82
CA ASN A 18 -17.74 -1.70 12.98
C ASN A 18 -16.62 -1.43 11.98
N VAL A 19 -16.96 -1.31 10.69
CA VAL A 19 -15.98 -0.97 9.64
C VAL A 19 -15.63 0.50 9.73
N ILE A 20 -14.37 0.80 10.06
CA ILE A 20 -13.85 2.18 10.17
C ILE A 20 -13.11 2.64 8.92
N GLY A 21 -12.76 1.71 8.03
CA GLY A 21 -12.08 2.01 6.78
C GLY A 21 -12.20 0.83 5.82
N LYS A 22 -12.39 1.12 4.53
CA LYS A 22 -12.45 0.10 3.48
C LYS A 22 -11.95 0.65 2.16
N ILE A 23 -11.35 -0.21 1.38
CA ILE A 23 -10.94 0.05 0.01
C ILE A 23 -11.42 -1.09 -0.90
N SER A 24 -11.65 -0.76 -2.16
CA SER A 24 -11.83 -1.72 -3.24
C SER A 24 -10.46 -2.23 -3.72
N ARG A 25 -10.28 -2.47 -5.02
CA ARG A 25 -9.00 -2.88 -5.59
C ARG A 25 -7.92 -1.83 -5.29
N GLY A 26 -6.78 -2.27 -4.78
CA GLY A 26 -5.70 -1.36 -4.40
C GLY A 26 -4.58 -2.06 -3.63
N LEU A 27 -3.97 -1.33 -2.69
CA LEU A 27 -2.91 -1.81 -1.82
C LEU A 27 -3.36 -1.75 -0.35
N ASN A 28 -3.09 -2.81 0.40
CA ASN A 28 -3.08 -2.78 1.87
C ASN A 28 -1.61 -2.67 2.32
N LEU A 29 -1.33 -1.70 3.21
CA LEU A 29 0.02 -1.38 3.68
C LEU A 29 0.08 -1.64 5.18
N LEU A 30 0.91 -2.59 5.61
CA LEU A 30 1.25 -2.76 7.02
C LEU A 30 2.54 -2.01 7.31
N LEU A 31 2.43 -0.90 8.03
CA LEU A 31 3.52 0.03 8.30
C LEU A 31 4.17 -0.24 9.67
N GLY A 32 5.48 -0.36 9.69
CA GLY A 32 6.31 -0.39 10.90
C GLY A 32 7.28 0.79 10.91
N ILE A 33 7.21 1.60 11.97
CA ILE A 33 8.04 2.79 12.17
C ILE A 33 9.05 2.51 13.29
N SER A 34 10.32 2.80 13.05
CA SER A 34 11.42 2.75 14.02
C SER A 34 11.64 4.13 14.64
N THR A 35 12.23 4.18 15.83
CA THR A 35 12.60 5.44 16.51
C THR A 35 13.67 6.24 15.78
N THR A 36 14.33 5.64 14.80
CA THR A 36 15.36 6.26 13.95
C THR A 36 14.80 6.82 12.66
N ASP A 37 13.53 6.57 12.36
CA ASP A 37 12.93 7.00 11.11
C ASP A 37 12.71 8.52 11.13
N THR A 38 12.92 9.15 9.97
CA THR A 38 12.80 10.60 9.79
C THR A 38 11.68 10.95 8.82
N GLU A 39 11.24 12.20 8.81
CA GLU A 39 10.25 12.68 7.83
C GLU A 39 10.70 12.41 6.38
N ALA A 40 11.99 12.56 6.09
CA ALA A 40 12.54 12.24 4.77
C ALA A 40 12.37 10.76 4.38
N GLU A 41 12.47 9.84 5.36
CA GLU A 41 12.20 8.42 5.11
C GLU A 41 10.71 8.15 4.86
N VAL A 42 9.83 8.88 5.56
CA VAL A 42 8.37 8.80 5.38
C VAL A 42 8.02 9.23 3.96
N ASP A 43 8.48 10.40 3.52
CA ASP A 43 8.20 10.96 2.19
C ASP A 43 8.72 10.05 1.08
N TRP A 44 9.94 9.53 1.26
CA TRP A 44 10.53 8.59 0.32
C TRP A 44 9.73 7.28 0.25
N MET A 45 9.32 6.73 1.39
CA MET A 45 8.56 5.48 1.44
C MET A 45 7.16 5.64 0.85
N ALA A 46 6.49 6.77 1.12
CA ALA A 46 5.19 7.09 0.55
C ALA A 46 5.27 7.15 -0.98
N SER A 47 6.23 7.91 -1.53
CA SER A 47 6.47 8.00 -2.97
C SER A 47 6.76 6.63 -3.56
N LYS A 48 7.63 5.85 -2.91
CA LYS A 48 7.95 4.48 -3.33
C LYS A 48 6.72 3.57 -3.36
N CYS A 49 5.82 3.65 -2.37
CA CYS A 49 4.61 2.83 -2.36
C CYS A 49 3.67 3.18 -3.52
N LEU A 50 3.59 4.45 -3.89
CA LEU A 50 2.78 4.91 -5.02
C LEU A 50 3.39 4.50 -6.36
N ASP A 51 4.71 4.59 -6.53
CA ASP A 51 5.37 4.34 -7.81
C ASP A 51 5.59 2.85 -8.14
N LEU A 52 5.33 1.94 -7.20
CA LEU A 52 5.55 0.52 -7.38
C LEU A 52 4.59 -0.09 -8.42
N ARG A 53 5.17 -0.63 -9.49
CA ARG A 53 4.46 -1.26 -10.61
C ARG A 53 3.94 -2.65 -10.27
N LEU A 54 2.89 -2.70 -9.45
CA LEU A 54 2.30 -3.95 -8.94
C LEU A 54 1.04 -4.36 -9.69
N PHE A 55 0.52 -3.52 -10.58
CA PHE A 55 -0.72 -3.77 -11.31
C PHE A 55 -0.44 -4.18 -12.77
N PRO A 56 -1.24 -5.10 -13.33
CA PRO A 56 -1.06 -5.56 -14.69
C PRO A 56 -1.36 -4.43 -15.68
N SER A 57 -0.62 -4.42 -16.79
CA SER A 57 -0.87 -3.51 -17.90
C SER A 57 -2.26 -3.73 -18.53
N ILE A 58 -2.81 -2.70 -19.18
CA ILE A 58 -4.13 -2.78 -19.83
C ILE A 58 -4.18 -3.86 -20.93
N LYS A 59 -3.03 -4.18 -21.55
CA LYS A 59 -2.94 -5.06 -22.72
C LYS A 59 -2.22 -6.39 -22.46
N GLY A 60 -1.92 -6.77 -21.21
CA GLY A 60 -1.28 -8.05 -20.93
C GLY A 60 -0.86 -8.28 -19.48
N ASP A 61 -0.26 -9.45 -19.24
CA ASP A 61 0.03 -10.01 -17.90
C ASP A 61 1.28 -9.43 -17.22
N LYS A 62 1.95 -8.45 -17.84
CA LYS A 62 3.11 -7.79 -17.25
C LYS A 62 2.65 -6.79 -16.19
N PHE A 63 3.28 -6.83 -15.02
CA PHE A 63 3.11 -5.80 -14.00
C PHE A 63 3.90 -4.56 -14.39
N ASP A 64 3.17 -3.49 -14.75
CA ASP A 64 3.79 -2.28 -15.29
C ASP A 64 3.06 -0.99 -14.88
N LEU A 65 1.97 -1.11 -14.13
CA LEU A 65 1.20 0.02 -13.62
C LEU A 65 1.35 0.14 -12.10
N SER A 66 1.50 1.37 -11.63
CA SER A 66 1.29 1.75 -10.23
C SER A 66 -0.19 1.64 -9.84
N ILE A 67 -0.49 1.87 -8.55
CA ILE A 67 -1.88 2.06 -8.10
C ILE A 67 -2.56 3.24 -8.80
#